data_AF-B0BJJ6-F1
#
_entry.id   AF-B0BJJ6-F1
#
_cell.length_a   1.000
_cell.length_b   1.000
_cell.length_c   1.000
_cell.angle_alpha   90.00
_cell.angle_beta   90.00
_cell.angle_gamma   90.00
#
_symmetry.space_group_name_H-M   'P 1'
#
loop_
_entity.id
_entity.type
_entity.pdbx_description
1 polymer ?
#
loop_
_entity_poly.entity_id
_entity_poly.type
_entity_poly.pdbx_seq_one_letter_code
_entity_poly.pdbx_strand_id
1 'polypeptide(L)'
;DVRLKRSHHAMRRFFLFVLCSLVLASGSALCAESSNGNISIDDKSLKDVPEPIKCYSFLVDITGDENMPVGLAVQLCAGTKNAMDTLVCYKMAFEGLELNRGLAIELCGEGRKLQ
;
A
#
# COMPACT_ATOMS: atom_id res chain seq x y z
N ASP A 1 -14.62 3.26 46.88
CA ASP A 1 -15.79 3.81 46.18
C ASP A 1 -15.72 3.68 44.68
N VAL A 2 -16.86 3.35 44.09
CA VAL A 2 -17.08 2.84 42.73
C VAL A 2 -17.45 3.98 41.77
N ARG A 3 -17.07 3.79 40.49
CA ARG A 3 -17.28 4.68 39.33
C ARG A 3 -18.66 4.43 38.64
N LEU A 4 -19.08 5.40 37.81
CA LEU A 4 -20.09 5.36 36.71
C LEU A 4 -21.57 5.59 37.13
N LYS A 5 -22.49 6.22 36.35
CA LYS A 5 -22.70 6.15 34.89
C LYS A 5 -23.69 7.20 34.35
N ARG A 6 -23.46 7.58 33.08
CA ARG A 6 -24.28 8.30 32.08
C ARG A 6 -25.65 7.66 31.78
N SER A 7 -26.66 8.42 31.35
CA SER A 7 -27.71 7.89 30.43
C SER A 7 -28.47 8.97 29.63
N HIS A 8 -28.61 8.69 28.32
CA HIS A 8 -29.52 9.31 27.34
C HIS A 8 -30.93 8.73 27.47
N HIS A 9 -32.00 9.50 27.19
CA HIS A 9 -33.12 9.12 26.27
C HIS A 9 -34.29 10.12 26.33
N ALA A 10 -35.09 10.08 25.24
CA ALA A 10 -36.37 10.77 24.96
C ALA A 10 -36.22 12.18 24.35
N MET A 11 -35.96 12.38 23.05
CA MET A 11 -36.60 11.83 21.84
C MET A 11 -38.14 11.98 21.87
N ARG A 12 -38.69 12.53 20.77
CA ARG A 12 -40.11 12.60 20.36
C ARG A 12 -40.81 13.93 20.64
N ARG A 13 -40.71 14.87 19.69
CA ARG A 13 -41.77 15.83 19.36
C ARG A 13 -41.43 16.60 18.06
N PHE A 14 -42.32 16.43 17.06
CA PHE A 14 -42.48 17.20 15.82
C PHE A 14 -41.41 17.00 14.73
N PHE A 15 -41.40 15.94 13.91
CA PHE A 15 -42.34 15.66 12.80
C PHE A 15 -43.21 16.86 12.39
N LEU A 16 -42.78 17.60 11.34
CA LEU A 16 -43.57 18.30 10.31
C LEU A 16 -42.88 19.56 9.77
N PHE A 17 -41.70 19.42 9.16
CA PHE A 17 -41.24 20.33 8.09
C PHE A 17 -40.50 19.50 7.05
N VAL A 18 -41.31 18.73 6.33
CA VAL A 18 -40.94 18.06 5.08
C VAL A 18 -41.06 19.10 3.97
N LEU A 19 -39.99 19.26 3.19
CA LEU A 19 -39.89 19.75 1.80
C LEU A 19 -38.89 20.90 1.58
N CYS A 20 -38.00 20.66 0.61
CA CYS A 20 -37.06 21.58 -0.05
C CYS A 20 -35.81 21.92 0.80
N SER A 21 -34.59 21.42 0.54
CA SER A 21 -34.00 20.95 -0.71
C SER A 21 -32.81 20.03 -0.40
N LEU A 22 -32.98 18.73 -0.61
CA LEU A 22 -31.86 17.78 -0.68
C LEU A 22 -31.22 17.92 -2.06
N VAL A 23 -30.26 18.83 -2.20
CA VAL A 23 -29.34 18.80 -3.34
C VAL A 23 -28.33 17.70 -3.04
N LEU A 24 -28.63 16.46 -3.45
CA LEU A 24 -27.58 15.45 -3.62
C LEU A 24 -26.84 15.78 -4.92
N ALA A 25 -25.79 16.60 -4.80
CA ALA A 25 -24.74 16.63 -5.81
C ALA A 25 -23.84 15.40 -5.60
N SER A 26 -24.31 14.21 -6.01
CA SER A 26 -23.45 13.04 -6.13
C SER A 26 -22.68 13.15 -7.45
N GLY A 27 -21.56 13.88 -7.42
CA GLY A 27 -20.56 13.84 -8.49
C GLY A 27 -19.76 12.55 -8.42
N SER A 28 -20.39 11.40 -8.69
CA SER A 28 -19.66 10.15 -8.89
C SER A 28 -19.20 10.10 -10.35
N ALA A 29 -17.97 10.55 -10.60
CA ALA A 29 -17.25 10.15 -11.80
C ALA A 29 -16.91 8.66 -11.66
N LEU A 30 -17.75 7.79 -12.21
CA LEU A 30 -17.42 6.39 -12.38
C LEU A 30 -16.58 6.27 -13.65
N CYS A 31 -15.26 6.18 -13.48
CA CYS A 31 -14.42 5.62 -14.54
C CYS A 31 -14.80 4.15 -14.68
N ALA A 32 -15.57 3.82 -15.72
CA ALA A 32 -15.79 2.43 -16.11
C ALA A 32 -14.47 1.90 -16.68
N GLU A 33 -13.71 1.16 -15.89
CA GLU A 33 -12.63 0.33 -16.42
C GLU A 33 -13.26 -0.92 -17.04
N SER A 34 -13.10 -1.06 -18.36
CA SER A 34 -13.54 -2.23 -19.10
C SER A 34 -12.70 -3.44 -18.68
N SER A 35 -13.19 -4.19 -17.70
CA SER A 35 -12.67 -5.53 -17.39
C SER A 35 -13.10 -6.50 -18.48
N ASN A 36 -12.43 -6.45 -19.63
CA ASN A 36 -12.36 -7.58 -20.54
C ASN A 36 -11.09 -7.49 -21.40
N GLY A 37 -10.01 -7.96 -20.81
CA GLY A 37 -8.75 -8.22 -21.47
C GLY A 37 -8.06 -9.31 -20.67
N ASN A 38 -8.37 -10.54 -21.02
CA ASN A 38 -7.48 -11.69 -20.91
C ASN A 38 -6.07 -11.27 -21.32
N ILE A 39 -5.29 -10.78 -20.36
CA ILE A 39 -3.86 -10.52 -20.54
C ILE A 39 -3.22 -11.90 -20.68
N SER A 40 -3.05 -12.36 -21.91
CA SER A 40 -1.93 -13.24 -22.20
C SER A 40 -0.70 -12.39 -21.90
N ILE A 41 -0.08 -12.64 -20.75
CA ILE A 41 1.23 -12.05 -20.46
C ILE A 41 2.17 -12.75 -21.44
N ASP A 42 2.30 -12.15 -22.61
CA ASP A 42 3.33 -12.50 -23.55
C ASP A 42 4.64 -12.19 -22.82
N ASP A 43 5.37 -13.25 -22.47
CA ASP A 43 6.65 -13.30 -21.74
C ASP A 43 7.72 -12.27 -22.23
N LYS A 44 7.48 -11.67 -23.41
CA LYS A 44 8.26 -10.59 -23.99
C LYS A 44 8.12 -9.24 -23.25
N SER A 45 7.03 -8.99 -22.53
CA SER A 45 6.78 -7.68 -21.89
C SER A 45 7.51 -7.48 -20.56
N LEU A 46 7.94 -8.54 -19.87
CA LEU A 46 8.55 -8.42 -18.54
C LEU A 46 9.98 -7.83 -18.60
N LYS A 47 10.67 -7.94 -19.74
CA LYS A 47 12.01 -7.35 -19.92
C LYS A 47 11.99 -5.82 -19.91
N ASP A 48 10.92 -5.20 -20.41
CA ASP A 48 10.80 -3.75 -20.54
C ASP A 48 10.26 -3.07 -19.27
N VAL A 49 9.83 -3.85 -18.26
CA VAL A 49 9.40 -3.30 -16.97
C VAL A 49 10.63 -2.77 -16.21
N PRO A 50 10.62 -1.52 -15.73
CA PRO A 50 11.69 -0.98 -14.90
C PRO A 50 11.93 -1.83 -13.64
N GLU A 51 13.20 -2.01 -13.28
CA GLU A 51 13.62 -2.78 -12.10
C GLU A 51 12.95 -2.35 -10.78
N PRO A 52 12.75 -1.05 -10.49
CA PRO A 52 11.97 -0.63 -9.32
C PRO A 52 10.55 -1.19 -9.27
N ILE A 53 9.89 -1.32 -10.43
CA ILE A 53 8.53 -1.87 -10.51
C ILE A 53 8.57 -3.38 -10.27
N LYS A 54 9.53 -4.09 -10.86
CA LYS A 54 9.74 -5.53 -10.60
C LYS A 54 10.03 -5.80 -9.13
N CYS A 55 10.87 -4.98 -8.51
CA CYS A 55 11.19 -5.08 -7.09
C CYS A 55 9.93 -4.97 -6.24
N TYR A 56 9.10 -3.96 -6.51
CA TYR A 56 7.87 -3.76 -5.76
C TYR A 56 6.89 -4.93 -5.98
N SER A 57 6.75 -5.42 -7.22
CA SER A 57 5.81 -6.51 -7.53
C SER A 57 6.17 -7.83 -6.87
N PHE A 58 7.46 -8.14 -6.70
CA PHE A 58 7.91 -9.40 -6.11
C PHE A 58 8.29 -9.30 -4.63
N LEU A 59 8.07 -8.15 -3.99
CA LEU A 59 8.54 -7.89 -2.63
C LEU A 59 8.01 -8.93 -1.64
N VAL A 60 6.69 -9.12 -1.59
CA VAL A 60 6.06 -10.06 -0.65
C VAL A 60 6.43 -11.50 -1.01
N ASP A 61 6.45 -11.85 -2.29
CA ASP A 61 6.75 -13.21 -2.76
C ASP A 61 8.16 -13.67 -2.38
N ILE A 62 9.15 -12.77 -2.45
CA ILE A 62 10.54 -13.11 -2.15
C ILE A 62 10.85 -12.96 -0.66
N THR A 63 10.40 -11.88 -0.06
CA THR A 63 10.80 -11.51 1.32
C THR A 63 9.89 -12.10 2.38
N GLY A 64 8.66 -12.48 2.04
CA GLY A 64 7.66 -12.93 3.02
C GLY A 64 7.09 -11.83 3.91
N ASP A 65 7.50 -10.56 3.73
CA ASP A 65 7.09 -9.46 4.59
C ASP A 65 5.73 -8.87 4.17
N GLU A 66 4.65 -9.58 4.50
CA GLU A 66 3.26 -9.16 4.21
C GLU A 66 2.87 -7.84 4.89
N ASN A 67 3.58 -7.46 5.96
CA ASN A 67 3.28 -6.27 6.75
C ASN A 67 4.18 -5.08 6.40
N MET A 68 4.92 -5.17 5.30
CA MET A 68 5.74 -4.06 4.80
C MET A 68 4.87 -2.83 4.49
N PRO A 69 5.10 -1.68 5.15
CA PRO A 69 4.40 -0.45 4.80
C PRO A 69 4.74 -0.01 3.37
N VAL A 70 3.74 0.42 2.61
CA VAL A 70 3.90 0.85 1.20
C VAL A 70 5.03 1.86 1.02
N GLY A 71 5.14 2.85 1.91
CA GLY A 71 6.22 3.85 1.83
C GLY A 71 7.62 3.25 1.97
N LEU A 72 7.77 2.24 2.82
CA LEU A 72 9.04 1.53 3.03
C LEU A 72 9.35 0.59 1.86
N ALA A 73 8.36 -0.10 1.32
CA ALA A 73 8.49 -0.90 0.10
C ALA A 73 8.97 -0.05 -1.09
N VAL A 74 8.35 1.13 -1.27
CA VAL A 74 8.77 2.07 -2.32
C VAL A 74 10.19 2.57 -2.05
N GLN A 75 10.55 2.89 -0.81
CA GLN A 75 11.89 3.33 -0.46
C GLN A 75 12.96 2.27 -0.72
N LEU A 76 12.66 1.00 -0.43
CA LEU A 76 13.56 -0.13 -0.72
C LEU A 76 13.83 -0.27 -2.22
N CYS A 77 12.76 -0.22 -3.01
CA CYS A 77 12.83 -0.46 -4.44
C CYS A 77 13.20 0.81 -5.24
N ALA A 78 13.17 1.99 -4.62
CA ALA A 78 13.53 3.23 -5.27
C ALA A 78 15.01 3.22 -5.67
N GLY A 79 15.27 3.34 -6.98
CA GLY A 79 16.62 3.41 -7.52
C GLY A 79 17.33 2.06 -7.70
N THR A 80 16.66 0.94 -7.38
CA THR A 80 17.21 -0.39 -7.61
C THR A 80 17.55 -0.62 -9.09
N LYS A 81 18.75 -1.14 -9.33
CA LYS A 81 19.19 -1.58 -10.66
C LYS A 81 18.97 -3.07 -10.88
N ASN A 82 18.70 -3.81 -9.81
CA ASN A 82 18.39 -5.23 -9.85
C ASN A 82 17.42 -5.57 -8.72
N ALA A 83 16.17 -5.86 -9.10
CA ALA A 83 15.10 -6.20 -8.17
C ALA A 83 15.44 -7.41 -7.31
N MET A 84 16.00 -8.48 -7.89
CA MET A 84 16.27 -9.71 -7.16
C MET A 84 17.35 -9.50 -6.09
N ASP A 85 18.45 -8.85 -6.45
CA ASP A 85 19.55 -8.60 -5.51
C ASP A 85 19.08 -7.75 -4.32
N THR A 86 18.24 -6.74 -4.60
CA THR A 86 17.68 -5.84 -3.58
C THR A 86 16.79 -6.60 -2.60
N LEU A 87 15.89 -7.45 -3.10
CA LEU A 87 14.95 -8.19 -2.27
C LEU A 87 15.63 -9.31 -1.48
N VAL A 88 16.60 -10.00 -2.08
CA VAL A 88 17.41 -11.01 -1.38
C VAL A 88 18.23 -10.36 -0.27
N CYS A 89 18.86 -9.20 -0.53
CA CYS A 89 19.54 -8.42 0.50
C CYS A 89 18.57 -8.07 1.63
N TYR A 90 17.40 -7.50 1.31
CA TYR A 90 16.42 -7.11 2.32
C TYR A 90 15.98 -8.29 3.18
N LYS A 91 15.69 -9.44 2.56
CA LYS A 91 15.31 -10.66 3.27
C LYS A 91 16.39 -11.10 4.24
N MET A 92 17.65 -11.15 3.81
CA MET A 92 18.76 -11.50 4.70
C MET A 92 18.94 -10.48 5.83
N ALA A 93 18.80 -9.19 5.55
CA ALA A 93 18.92 -8.14 6.55
C ALA A 93 17.77 -8.18 7.58
N PHE A 94 16.54 -8.38 7.13
CA PHE A 94 15.35 -8.39 7.97
C PHE A 94 15.18 -9.70 8.75
N GLU A 95 15.25 -10.84 8.07
CA GLU A 95 15.03 -12.16 8.70
C GLU A 95 16.33 -12.78 9.22
N GLY A 96 17.42 -12.70 8.45
CA GLY A 96 18.68 -13.35 8.80
C GLY A 96 19.49 -12.60 9.85
N LEU A 97 19.48 -11.27 9.80
CA LEU A 97 20.19 -10.39 10.73
C LEU A 97 19.25 -9.72 11.75
N GLU A 98 17.94 -10.00 11.67
CA GLU A 98 16.91 -9.45 12.56
C GLU A 98 16.92 -7.91 12.65
N LEU A 99 17.33 -7.23 11.58
CA LEU A 99 17.34 -5.77 11.55
C LEU A 99 15.91 -5.25 11.42
N ASN A 100 15.65 -4.08 12.01
CA ASN A 100 14.38 -3.40 11.76
C ASN A 100 14.27 -3.00 10.27
N ARG A 101 13.03 -2.92 9.76
CA ARG A 101 12.76 -2.63 8.33
C ARG A 101 13.51 -1.40 7.83
N GLY A 102 13.51 -0.31 8.59
CA GLY A 102 14.17 0.94 8.20
C GLY A 102 15.68 0.73 7.96
N LEU A 103 16.35 0.03 8.87
CA LEU A 103 17.77 -0.27 8.74
C LEU A 103 18.07 -1.27 7.61
N ALA A 104 17.25 -2.31 7.46
CA ALA A 104 17.36 -3.25 6.34
C ALA A 104 17.22 -2.54 4.98
N ILE A 105 16.27 -1.62 4.88
CA ILE A 105 16.06 -0.77 3.70
C ILE A 105 17.22 0.18 3.48
N GLU A 106 17.74 0.77 4.53
CA GLU A 106 18.88 1.68 4.43
C GLU A 106 20.17 0.96 3.98
N LEU A 107 20.33 -0.32 4.33
CA LEU A 107 21.44 -1.16 3.86
C LEU A 107 21.26 -1.66 2.43
N CYS A 108 20.04 -2.09 2.07
CA CYS A 108 19.77 -2.81 0.82
C CYS A 108 19.15 -1.93 -0.29
N GLY A 109 18.66 -0.74 0.06
CA GLY A 109 18.12 0.22 -0.90
C GLY A 109 19.24 0.90 -1.68
N GLU A 110 19.29 0.66 -2.98
CA GLU A 110 20.20 1.36 -3.90
C GLU A 110 19.68 2.78 -4.20
N GLY A 111 19.75 3.63 -3.18
CA GLY A 111 19.52 5.08 -3.28
C GLY A 111 20.68 5.94 -2.78
N ARG A 112 21.79 5.33 -2.31
CA ARG A 112 22.98 6.06 -1.87
C ARG A 112 24.05 6.05 -2.95
N LYS A 113 24.12 7.16 -3.70
CA LYS A 113 25.45 7.67 -4.09
C LYS A 113 26.16 8.00 -2.78
N LEU A 114 27.02 7.09 -2.30
CA LEU A 114 28.14 7.51 -1.47
C LEU A 114 28.96 8.46 -2.35
N GLN A 115 28.87 9.76 -2.07
CA GLN A 115 29.76 10.78 -2.61
C GLN A 115 31.19 10.53 -2.14
#